data_AF-A0A7J9RL36-F1
#
_entry.id   AF-A0A7J9RL36-F1
#
_cell.length_a   1.000
_cell.length_b   1.000
_cell.length_c   1.000
_cell.angle_alpha   90.00
_cell.angle_beta   90.00
_cell.angle_gamma   90.00
#
_symmetry.space_group_name_H-M   'P 1'
#
loop_
_entity.id
_entity.type
_entity.pdbx_description
1 polymer ?
#
loop_
_entity_poly.entity_id
_entity_poly.type
_entity_poly.pdbx_seq_one_letter_code
_entity_poly.pdbx_strand_id
1 'polypeptide(L)' 'MGVRREQARLMRDVHPGVRVTVSGGGSGHGVRAAGAGEINIGMVSRDLKAEKIEMFPGLKTQENDAMP' A
#
# COMPACT_ATOMS: atom_id res chain seq x y z
N MET A 1 5.47 7.27 16.74
CA MET A 1 5.72 7.06 15.30
C MET A 1 4.70 6.06 14.78
N GLY A 2 4.09 6.27 13.61
CA GLY A 2 3.10 5.32 13.07
C GLY A 2 3.75 4.06 12.49
N VAL A 3 3.11 2.89 12.64
CA VAL A 3 3.62 1.55 12.26
C VAL A 3 4.27 1.52 10.85
N ARG A 4 3.64 2.17 9.86
CA ARG A 4 4.16 2.27 8.49
C ARG A 4 5.53 2.93 8.36
N ARG A 5 5.76 4.01 9.12
CA ARG A 5 7.03 4.73 9.05
C ARG A 5 8.14 3.91 9.68
N GLU A 6 7.81 3.14 10.72
CA GLU A 6 8.76 2.21 11.33
C GLU A 6 9.12 1.07 10.38
N GLN A 7 8.14 0.45 9.73
CA GLN A 7 8.41 -0.57 8.71
C GLN A 7 9.26 -0.04 7.55
N ALA A 8 8.97 1.18 7.07
CA ALA A 8 9.77 1.82 6.03
C ALA A 8 11.21 2.09 6.47
N ARG A 9 11.43 2.41 7.76
CA ARG A 9 12.77 2.55 8.33
C ARG A 9 13.50 1.21 8.37
N LEU A 10 12.88 0.18 8.95
CA LEU A 10 13.46 -1.16 9.01
C LEU A 10 13.82 -1.70 7.62
N MET A 11 12.96 -1.45 6.62
CA MET A 11 13.20 -1.88 5.25
C MET A 11 14.41 -1.18 4.62
N ARG A 12 14.63 0.11 4.93
CA ARG A 12 15.83 0.84 4.49
C ARG A 12 17.09 0.34 5.20
N ASP A 13 16.98 -0.03 6.47
CA ASP A 13 18.12 -0.55 7.25
C ASP A 13 18.57 -1.93 6.71
N VAL A 14 17.62 -2.79 6.35
CA VAL A 14 17.92 -4.13 5.78
C VAL A 14 18.25 -4.08 4.28
N HIS A 15 17.67 -3.12 3.54
CA HIS A 15 17.86 -2.97 2.09
C HIS A 15 18.22 -1.52 1.73
N PRO A 16 19.51 -1.13 1.82
CA PRO A 16 19.94 0.25 1.57
C PRO A 16 19.71 0.74 0.13
N GLY A 17 19.51 -0.17 -0.83
CA GLY A 17 19.13 0.16 -2.20
C GLY A 17 17.65 0.54 -2.38
N VAL A 18 16.82 0.34 -1.36
CA VAL A 18 15.37 0.55 -1.44
C VAL A 18 14.97 1.87 -0.78
N ARG A 19 14.24 2.71 -1.51
CA ARG A 19 13.69 3.97 -1.01
C ARG A 19 12.18 3.87 -0.83
N VAL A 20 11.73 3.89 0.42
CA VAL A 20 10.29 3.84 0.77
C VAL A 20 9.82 5.19 1.31
N THR A 21 8.91 5.88 0.62
CA THR A 21 8.31 7.14 1.09
C THR A 21 6.89 6.88 1.61
N VAL A 22 6.61 7.29 2.85
CA VAL A 22 5.33 7.04 3.51
C VAL A 22 4.53 8.33 3.66
N SER A 23 3.45 8.44 2.90
CA SER A 23 2.48 9.55 2.96
C SER A 23 1.20 9.14 3.69
N GLY A 24 0.58 10.08 4.39
CA GLY A 24 -0.72 9.86 5.04
C GLY A 24 -1.85 10.48 4.22
N GLY A 25 -2.84 9.68 3.81
CA GLY A 25 -4.00 10.15 3.02
C GLY A 25 -5.31 9.38 3.21
N GLY A 26 -5.33 8.38 4.12
CA GLY A 26 -6.49 7.51 4.33
C GLY A 26 -6.66 6.42 3.26
N SER A 27 -7.48 5.41 3.57
CA SER A 27 -7.62 4.19 2.75
C SER A 27 -8.34 4.43 1.41
N GLY A 28 -9.25 5.40 1.34
CA GLY A 28 -9.95 5.75 0.10
C GLY A 28 -9.04 6.38 -0.96
N HIS A 29 -8.14 7.27 -0.54
CA HIS A 29 -7.15 7.89 -1.44
C HIS A 29 -6.10 6.87 -1.87
N GLY A 30 -5.65 5.98 -0.96
CA GLY A 30 -4.64 4.97 -1.27
C GLY A 30 -5.06 4.03 -2.41
N VAL A 31 -6.30 3.56 -2.41
CA VAL A 31 -6.82 2.69 -3.48
C VAL A 31 -6.86 3.40 -4.84
N ARG A 32 -7.33 4.64 -4.88
CA ARG A 32 -7.43 5.40 -6.13
C ARG A 32 -6.05 5.75 -6.68
N ALA A 33 -5.15 6.22 -5.83
CA ALA A 33 -3.78 6.55 -6.21
C ALA A 33 -3.01 5.32 -6.69
N ALA A 34 -3.22 4.15 -6.07
CA ALA A 34 -2.60 2.89 -6.52
C ALA A 34 -3.18 2.42 -7.87
N GLY A 35 -4.51 2.50 -8.04
CA GLY A 35 -5.17 2.16 -9.31
C GLY A 35 -4.79 3.11 -10.46
N ALA A 36 -4.58 4.38 -10.16
CA ALA A 36 -4.12 5.40 -11.11
C ALA A 36 -2.61 5.33 -11.41
N GLY A 37 -1.84 4.51 -10.67
CA GLY A 37 -0.39 4.41 -10.82
C GLY A 37 0.39 5.59 -10.23
N GLU A 38 -0.24 6.47 -9.46
CA GLU A 38 0.41 7.60 -8.77
C GLU A 38 1.31 7.12 -7.61
N ILE A 39 0.93 6.00 -6.99
CA ILE A 39 1.70 5.35 -5.93
C ILE A 39 1.84 3.86 -6.21
N ASN A 40 2.94 3.27 -5.75
CA ASN A 40 3.18 1.85 -5.92
C ASN A 40 2.35 0.98 -4.95
N ILE A 41 2.08 1.47 -3.73
CA ILE A 41 1.40 0.70 -2.69
C ILE A 41 0.38 1.59 -1.97
N GLY A 42 -0.89 1.21 -2.04
CA GLY A 42 -2.00 1.83 -1.31
C GLY A 42 -2.47 0.94 -0.17
N MET A 43 -2.47 1.45 1.07
CA MET A 43 -3.00 0.68 2.21
C MET A 43 -4.51 0.87 2.35
N VAL A 44 -5.23 -0.25 2.41
CA VAL A 44 -6.66 -0.32 2.66
C VAL A 44 -6.90 -1.27 3.84
N SER A 45 -7.80 -0.89 4.75
CA SER A 45 -8.16 -1.69 5.93
C SER A 45 -9.49 -2.43 5.75
N ARG A 46 -10.04 -2.40 4.54
CA ARG A 46 -11.36 -2.91 4.16
C ARG A 46 -11.22 -3.53 2.79
N ASP A 47 -12.09 -4.48 2.51
CA ASP A 47 -12.13 -5.11 1.19
C ASP A 47 -12.40 -4.10 0.08
N LEU A 48 -11.70 -4.31 -1.03
CA LEU A 48 -11.96 -3.61 -2.26
C LEU A 48 -13.25 -4.16 -2.87
N LYS A 49 -14.22 -3.29 -3.14
CA LYS A 49 -15.41 -3.65 -3.91
C LYS A 49 -15.01 -4.12 -5.31
N ALA A 50 -15.71 -5.13 -5.83
CA ALA A 50 -15.49 -5.69 -7.17
C ALA A 50 -15.44 -4.62 -8.27
N GLU A 51 -16.33 -3.62 -8.21
CA GLU A 51 -16.37 -2.47 -9.13
C GLU A 51 -15.01 -1.76 -9.28
N LYS A 52 -14.22 -1.67 -8.20
CA LYS A 52 -12.91 -1.02 -8.24
C LYS A 52 -11.82 -1.91 -8.81
N ILE A 53 -11.94 -3.23 -8.62
CA ILE A 53 -11.02 -4.21 -9.20
C ILE A 53 -11.25 -4.26 -10.72
N GLU A 54 -12.51 -4.19 -11.17
CA GLU A 54 -12.86 -4.11 -12.58
C GLU A 54 -12.39 -2.81 -13.24
N MET A 55 -12.49 -1.67 -12.55
CA MET A 55 -11.96 -0.39 -13.05
C MET A 55 -10.42 -0.36 -13.12
N PHE A 56 -9.75 -1.14 -12.29
CA PHE A 56 -8.29 -1.19 -12.22
C PHE A 56 -7.80 -2.64 -12.37
N PRO A 57 -7.82 -3.23 -13.59
CA PRO A 57 -7.50 -4.63 -13.80
C PRO A 57 -6.05 -5.00 -13.44
N GLY A 58 -5.15 -4.00 -13.33
CA GLY A 58 -3.78 -4.17 -12.83
C GLY A 58 -3.62 -4.13 -11.31
N LEU A 59 -4.67 -3.76 -10.57
CA LEU A 59 -4.63 -3.64 -9.12
C LEU A 59 -4.81 -5.02 -8.47
N LYS A 60 -3.80 -5.47 -7.73
CA LYS A 60 -3.86 -6.69 -6.94
C LYS A 60 -3.99 -6.36 -5.46
N THR A 61 -4.94 -7.00 -4.80
CA THR A 61 -5.06 -6.96 -3.34
C THR A 61 -4.21 -8.07 -2.73
N GLN A 62 -3.35 -7.70 -1.79
CA GLN A 62 -2.63 -8.63 -0.94
C GLN A 62 -3.18 -8.46 0.47
N GLU A 63 -3.89 -9.46 0.98
CA GLU A 63 -4.19 -9.52 2.41
C GLU A 63 -2.90 -9.81 3.17
N ASN A 64 -2.70 -9.07 4.26
CA ASN A 64 -1.71 -9.45 5.26
C ASN A 64 -2.35 -10.56 6.09
N ASP A 65 -2.48 -11.75 5.50
CA ASP A 65 -2.54 -12.95 6.32
C ASP A 65 -1.29 -12.90 7.17
N ALA A 66 -1.49 -12.75 8.48
CA ALA A 66 -0.41 -12.66 9.44
C ALA A 66 0.61 -13.75 9.08
N MET A 67 1.84 -13.32 8.77
CA MET A 67 2.96 -14.22 8.59
C MET A 67 2.90 -15.24 9.74
N PRO A 68 2.89 -16.55 9.49
CA PRO A 68 2.85 -17.54 10.55
C PRO A 68 4.02 -17.36 11.53
#